data_AF-A0A7L5Y075-F1
#
_entry.id   AF-A0A7L5Y075-F1
#
_cell.length_a   1.000
_cell.length_b   1.000
_cell.length_c   1.000
_cell.angle_alpha   90.00
_cell.angle_beta   90.00
_cell.angle_gamma   90.00
#
_symmetry.space_group_name_H-M   'P 1'
#
loop_
_entity.id
_entity.type
_entity.pdbx_description
1 polymer ?
#
loop_
_entity_poly.entity_id
_entity_poly.type
_entity_poly.pdbx_seq_one_letter_code
_entity_poly.pdbx_strand_id
1 'polypeptide(L)'
;MRAGLGYEKSPITNTERTPRLPDSDRVWTTLGVSYQLNNKLSFDASYAHVFAKKGRIAIIPGAPTYSGMNFLADTKTRLDLVSLGLTYRWDEPRVTGGALPLVRKC
;
A
#
# COMPACT_ATOMS: atom_id res chain seq x y z
N MET A 1 -10.61 6.10 -10.88
CA MET A 1 -9.56 6.43 -9.89
C MET A 1 -9.86 5.67 -8.60
N ARG A 2 -8.85 5.42 -7.78
CA ARG A 2 -8.96 4.74 -6.48
C ARG A 2 -8.12 5.49 -5.45
N ALA A 3 -8.60 5.49 -4.21
CA ALA A 3 -7.87 5.97 -3.06
C ALA A 3 -8.15 5.04 -1.89
N GLY A 4 -7.22 4.93 -0.94
CA GLY A 4 -7.36 4.03 0.20
C GLY A 4 -6.61 4.52 1.42
N LEU A 5 -7.11 4.11 2.59
CA LEU A 5 -6.48 4.28 3.88
C LEU A 5 -6.45 2.92 4.59
N GLY A 6 -5.38 2.66 5.33
CA GLY A 6 -5.25 1.43 6.12
C GLY A 6 -4.54 1.70 7.44
N TYR A 7 -4.93 0.98 8.50
CA TYR A 7 -4.22 0.99 9.77
C TYR A 7 -3.69 -0.40 10.06
N GLU A 8 -2.39 -0.50 10.31
CA GLU A 8 -1.69 -1.74 10.61
C GLU A 8 -1.10 -1.65 12.01
N LYS A 9 -1.60 -2.49 12.92
CA LYS A 9 -1.08 -2.59 14.28
C LYS A 9 0.15 -3.50 14.30
N SER A 10 1.23 -3.02 14.90
CA SER A 10 2.43 -3.84 15.08
C SER A 10 2.19 -4.95 16.12
N PRO A 11 2.63 -6.19 15.85
CA PRO A 11 2.68 -7.23 16.88
C PRO A 11 3.86 -7.04 17.84
N ILE A 12 4.82 -6.15 17.53
CA ILE A 12 6.03 -5.94 18.31
C ILE A 12 5.81 -4.87 19.38
N THR A 13 6.06 -5.25 20.63
CA THR A 13 6.02 -4.34 21.79
C THR A 13 7.37 -3.65 22.00
N ASN A 14 7.44 -2.69 22.92
CA ASN A 14 8.67 -1.93 23.17
C ASN A 14 9.81 -2.78 23.77
N THR A 15 9.50 -3.88 24.45
CA THR A 15 10.48 -4.79 25.06
C THR A 15 11.08 -5.77 24.04
N GLU A 16 10.31 -6.10 23.00
CA GLU A 16 10.70 -7.04 21.93
C GLU A 16 11.32 -6.32 20.73
N ARG A 17 11.11 -5.00 20.60
CA ARG A 17 11.63 -4.23 19.47
C ARG A 17 13.15 -4.19 19.52
N THR A 18 13.78 -4.49 18.39
CA THR A 18 15.24 -4.44 18.23
C THR A 18 15.62 -3.55 17.05
N PRO A 19 16.88 -3.10 16.97
CA PRO A 19 17.36 -2.34 15.80
C PRO A 19 17.22 -3.11 14.47
N ARG A 20 17.23 -4.45 14.53
CA ARG A 20 17.07 -5.33 13.36
C ARG A 20 15.62 -5.50 12.92
N LEU A 21 14.67 -5.28 13.83
CA LEU A 21 13.23 -5.31 13.55
C LEU A 21 12.56 -4.07 14.17
N PRO A 22 12.76 -2.89 13.55
CA PRO A 22 12.26 -1.61 14.07
C PRO A 22 10.77 -1.40 13.72
N ASP A 23 9.94 -2.39 14.04
CA ASP A 23 8.52 -2.43 13.64
C ASP A 23 7.63 -1.58 14.56
N SER A 24 6.63 -0.90 14.01
CA SER A 24 5.73 0.00 14.76
C SER A 24 4.38 0.15 14.05
N ASP A 25 3.34 0.65 14.70
CA ASP A 25 2.05 0.86 14.02
C ASP A 25 2.21 1.74 12.78
N ARG A 26 1.50 1.40 11.70
CA ARG A 26 1.56 2.10 10.42
C ARG A 26 0.20 2.57 9.95
N VAL A 27 0.19 3.72 9.27
CA VAL A 27 -0.95 4.20 8.49
C VAL A 27 -0.56 4.16 7.01
N TRP A 28 -1.35 3.44 6.23
CA TRP A 28 -1.23 3.36 4.78
C TRP A 28 -2.10 4.41 4.15
N THR A 29 -1.56 5.14 3.18
CA THR A 29 -2.32 6.04 2.32
C THR A 29 -2.00 5.70 0.88
N THR A 30 -3.03 5.48 0.06
CA THR A 30 -2.85 5.00 -1.31
C THR A 30 -3.68 5.80 -2.30
N LEU A 31 -3.15 5.96 -3.49
CA LEU A 31 -3.79 6.62 -4.64
C LEU A 31 -3.49 5.79 -5.89
N GLY A 32 -4.47 5.70 -6.78
CA GLY A 32 -4.32 4.93 -8.01
C GLY A 32 -5.26 5.37 -9.13
N VAL A 33 -4.80 5.15 -10.35
CA VAL A 33 -5.51 5.45 -11.58
C VAL A 33 -5.51 4.22 -12.48
N SER A 34 -6.60 4.06 -13.22
CA SER A 34 -6.71 3.07 -14.28
C SER A 34 -7.22 3.76 -15.52
N TYR A 35 -6.66 3.37 -16.67
CA TYR A 35 -7.06 3.88 -17.96
C TYR A 35 -7.32 2.71 -18.91
N GLN A 36 -8.50 2.69 -19.54
CA GLN A 36 -8.82 1.72 -20.58
C GLN A 36 -8.28 2.26 -21.91
N LEU A 37 -7.27 1.58 -22.46
CA LEU A 37 -6.68 1.93 -23.75
C LEU A 37 -7.61 1.51 -24.90
N ASN A 38 -8.29 0.37 -24.75
CA ASN A 38 -9.34 -0.10 -25.63
C ASN A 38 -10.25 -1.10 -24.88
N ASN A 39 -11.23 -1.70 -25.56
CA ASN A 39 -12.19 -2.63 -24.94
C ASN A 39 -11.54 -3.88 -24.33
N LYS A 40 -10.27 -4.17 -24.66
CA LYS A 40 -9.54 -5.36 -24.20
C LYS A 40 -8.35 -5.04 -23.30
N LEU A 41 -7.81 -3.83 -23.34
CA LEU A 41 -6.55 -3.48 -22.69
C LEU A 41 -6.75 -2.32 -21.71
N SER A 42 -6.31 -2.49 -20.47
CA SER A 42 -6.22 -1.43 -19.48
C SER A 42 -4.83 -1.33 -18.87
N PHE A 43 -4.48 -0.11 -18.47
CA PHE A 43 -3.27 0.23 -17.74
C PHE A 43 -3.63 0.75 -16.36
N ASP A 44 -2.83 0.39 -15.37
CA ASP A 44 -3.00 0.74 -13.97
C ASP A 44 -1.71 1.37 -13.44
N ALA A 45 -1.82 2.45 -12.67
CA ALA A 45 -0.71 3.04 -11.94
C ALA A 45 -1.16 3.39 -10.52
N SER A 46 -0.32 3.12 -9.53
CA SER A 46 -0.62 3.44 -8.14
C SER A 46 0.61 3.84 -7.33
N TYR A 47 0.34 4.61 -6.29
CA TYR A 47 1.31 5.07 -5.32
C TYR A 47 0.75 4.87 -3.91
N ALA A 48 1.60 4.44 -3.00
CA ALA A 48 1.29 4.32 -1.59
C ALA A 48 2.38 4.99 -0.76
N HIS A 49 1.97 5.80 0.22
CA HIS A 49 2.84 6.34 1.25
C HIS A 49 2.42 5.78 2.60
N VAL A 50 3.37 5.19 3.31
CA VAL A 50 3.14 4.57 4.61
C VAL A 50 3.86 5.34 5.70
N PHE A 51 3.06 5.84 6.66
CA PHE A 51 3.53 6.55 7.82
C PHE A 51 3.66 5.57 9.00
N ALA A 52 4.88 5.26 9.40
CA ALA A 52 5.11 4.49 10.63
C ALA A 52 5.23 5.43 11.84
N LYS A 53 4.63 5.05 12.96
CA LYS A 53 4.82 5.76 14.24
C LYS A 53 6.27 5.62 14.68
N LYS A 54 6.74 6.51 15.57
CA LYS A 54 8.07 6.36 16.17
C LYS A 54 8.09 5.12 17.04
N GLY A 55 9.04 4.21 16.80
CA GLY A 55 9.27 3.05 17.64
C GLY A 55 10.35 3.35 18.66
N ARG A 56 10.09 3.13 19.96
CA ARG A 56 11.14 3.17 20.97
C ARG A 56 11.70 1.77 21.19
N ILE A 57 13.02 1.66 21.22
CA ILE A 57 13.76 0.45 21.57
C ILE A 57 14.29 0.65 22.99
N ALA A 58 13.99 -0.31 23.87
CA ALA A 58 14.52 -0.35 25.22
C ALA A 58 15.04 -1.76 25.55
N ILE A 59 16.32 -1.99 25.26
CA ILE A 59 17.01 -3.22 25.64
C ILE A 59 17.70 -2.95 26.98
N ILE A 60 17.03 -3.35 28.05
CA ILE A 60 17.43 -3.15 29.47
C ILE A 60 17.29 -4.50 30.20
N PRO A 61 17.77 -4.66 31.46
CA PRO A 61 17.58 -5.90 32.20
C PRO A 61 16.13 -6.38 32.16
N GLY A 62 15.92 -7.63 31.77
CA GLY A 62 14.59 -8.24 31.56
C GLY A 62 14.10 -8.25 30.10
N ALA A 63 14.73 -7.52 29.19
CA ALA A 63 14.47 -7.64 27.75
C ALA A 63 15.13 -8.92 27.19
N PRO A 64 14.50 -9.66 26.28
CA PRO A 64 15.02 -10.94 25.80
C PRO A 64 16.32 -10.85 24.98
N THR A 65 16.68 -9.65 24.50
CA THR A 65 17.95 -9.40 23.78
C THR A 65 19.02 -8.71 24.62
N TYR A 66 18.79 -8.58 25.93
CA TYR A 66 19.76 -7.94 26.84
C TYR A 66 21.02 -8.79 27.02
N SER A 67 22.19 -8.16 26.86
CA SER A 67 23.51 -8.81 26.97
C SER A 67 24.46 -8.07 27.94
N GLY A 68 23.90 -7.51 29.02
CA GLY A 68 24.69 -6.82 30.05
C GLY A 68 24.93 -5.33 29.81
N MET A 69 24.43 -4.77 28.71
CA MET A 69 24.49 -3.34 28.42
C MET A 69 23.11 -2.80 28.05
N ASN A 70 22.79 -1.61 28.57
CA ASN A 70 21.57 -0.90 28.21
C ASN A 70 21.70 -0.30 26.82
N PHE A 71 20.67 -0.47 25.99
CA PHE A 71 20.57 0.16 24.68
C PHE A 71 19.19 0.81 24.51
N LEU A 72 19.19 2.13 24.35
CA LEU A 72 18.00 2.96 24.14
C LEU A 72 18.12 3.66 22.79
N ALA A 73 17.09 3.55 21.96
CA ALA A 73 17.04 4.21 20.66
C ALA A 73 15.61 4.52 20.23
N ASP A 74 15.44 5.51 19.36
CA ASP A 74 14.18 5.79 18.69
C ASP A 74 14.32 5.51 17.18
N THR A 75 13.33 4.85 16.59
CA THR A 75 13.27 4.51 15.17
C THR A 75 12.21 5.32 14.47
N LYS A 76 12.50 5.73 13.23
CA LYS A 76 11.56 6.39 12.33
C LYS A 76 11.65 5.70 10.98
N THR A 77 10.52 5.18 10.51
CA THR A 77 10.44 4.47 9.23
C THR A 77 9.43 5.18 8.32
N ARG A 78 9.77 5.26 7.04
CA ARG A 78 8.88 5.73 5.97
C ARG A 78 9.03 4.79 4.79
N LEU A 79 7.94 4.55 4.09
CA LEU A 79 7.91 3.65 2.94
C LEU A 79 7.07 4.27 1.84
N ASP A 80 7.65 4.29 0.64
CA ASP A 80 7.03 4.75 -0.59
C ASP A 80 6.95 3.55 -1.55
N LEU A 81 5.75 3.23 -2.00
CA LEU A 81 5.49 2.16 -2.97
C LEU A 81 4.94 2.75 -4.26
N VAL A 82 5.51 2.35 -5.39
CA VAL A 82 5.02 2.67 -6.74
C VAL A 82 4.73 1.37 -7.46
N SER A 83 3.60 1.30 -8.16
CA SER A 83 3.21 0.12 -8.93
C SER A 83 2.61 0.51 -10.27
N LEU A 84 2.91 -0.30 -11.29
CA LEU A 84 2.37 -0.22 -12.63
C LEU A 84 1.80 -1.60 -13.00
N GLY A 85 0.67 -1.61 -13.70
CA GLY A 85 -0.03 -2.82 -14.09
C GLY A 85 -0.62 -2.71 -15.50
N LEU A 86 -0.76 -3.85 -16.16
CA LEU A 86 -1.40 -3.97 -17.45
C LEU A 86 -2.32 -5.19 -17.43
N THR A 87 -3.56 -4.99 -17.85
CA THR A 87 -4.57 -6.04 -17.89
C THR A 87 -5.07 -6.19 -19.31
N TYR A 88 -5.01 -7.40 -19.85
CA TYR A 88 -5.54 -7.74 -21.17
C TYR A 88 -6.66 -8.77 -21.06
N ARG A 89 -7.72 -8.56 -21.83
CA ARG A 89 -8.90 -9.42 -21.92
C ARG A 89 -8.90 -10.17 -23.26
N TRP A 90 -8.94 -11.49 -23.19
CA TRP A 90 -8.96 -12.37 -24.37
C TRP A 90 -10.36 -12.52 -25.00
N ASP A 91 -11.42 -12.25 -24.25
CA ASP A 91 -12.79 -12.36 -24.73
C ASP A 91 -13.17 -11.26 -25.75
N GLU A 92 -14.31 -11.43 -26.41
CA GLU A 92 -14.92 -10.38 -27.24
C GLU A 92 -15.82 -9.49 -26.37
N PRO A 93 -15.38 -8.28 -25.99
CA PRO A 93 -16.18 -7.39 -25.18
C PRO A 93 -17.39 -6.92 -25.99
N ARG A 94 -18.60 -7.09 -25.46
CA ARG A 94 -19.81 -6.54 -26.07
C ARG A 94 -19.64 -5.03 -26.21
N VAL A 95 -19.68 -4.52 -27.44
CA VAL A 95 -19.70 -3.09 -27.72
C VAL A 95 -21.08 -2.56 -27.30
N THR A 96 -21.23 -2.11 -26.05
CA THR A 96 -22.40 -1.34 -25.65
C THR A 96 -22.21 0.11 -26.06
N GLY A 97 -22.74 0.47 -27.24
CA GLY A 97 -23.07 1.87 -27.54
C GLY A 97 -22.43 2.47 -28.79
N GLY A 98 -22.78 1.96 -29.97
CA GLY A 98 -23.14 2.86 -31.07
C GLY A 98 -24.66 2.89 -31.09
N ALA A 99 -25.27 3.97 -30.59
CA ALA A 99 -26.68 4.21 -30.90
C ALA A 99 -26.78 4.27 -32.42
N LEU A 100 -27.42 3.29 -33.05
CA LEU A 100 -27.79 3.40 -34.45
C LEU A 100 -28.61 4.70 -34.58
N PRO A 101 -28.31 5.59 -35.55
CA PRO A 101 -29.18 6.73 -35.78
C PRO A 101 -30.56 6.16 -36.08
N LEU A 102 -31.53 6.50 -35.24
CA LEU A 102 -32.94 6.17 -35.44
C LEU A 102 -33.39 6.95 -36.68
N VAL A 103 -33.18 6.37 -37.86
CA VAL A 103 -33.76 6.85 -39.12
C VAL A 103 -35.26 6.62 -38.99
N ARG A 104 -35.99 7.63 -38.51
CA ARG A 104 -37.44 7.71 -38.72
C ARG A 104 -37.64 7.95 -40.21
N LYS A 105 -37.96 6.89 -40.95
CA LYS A 105 -38.60 7.06 -42.26
C LYS A 105 -39.98 7.66 -42.03
N CYS A 106 -40.22 8.82 -42.64
CA CYS A 106 -41.54 9.40 -42.82
C CYS A 106 -42.38 8.55 -43.77
#